data_AF-A0A1H0NR32-F1
#
_entry.id   AF-A0A1H0NR32-F1
#
_cell.length_a   1.000
_cell.length_b   1.000
_cell.length_c   1.000
_cell.angle_alpha   90.00
_cell.angle_beta   90.00
_cell.angle_gamma   90.00
#
_symmetry.space_group_name_H-M   'P 1'
#
loop_
_entity.id
_entity.type
_entity.pdbx_description
1 polymer ?
#
loop_
_entity_poly.entity_id
_entity_poly.type
_entity_poly.pdbx_seq_one_letter_code
_entity_poly.pdbx_strand_id
1 'polypeptide(L)'
;MDRRTLAGGLGGLALVVAAVVALRTGDAPGTLKREIADGVEVVASQEPAKPANPRTRALDVDALQVAWNGSASAYEVRWNGNVQLVPTPEVELPGLDPDAETSVEVRAVSATGRRSEPLLISATPEDLYDDRWDDQLVGQVDRFDGPEALDPRKWRVQAEPECLGLRPFGQGRRIDVDCPTAAFQSNTPVRFGMPAADGATGRAVVSVAGAVESSHVRLTLLPDPWQYLEETDAQPKGSVSLDVTTQGTRIIADPDLPRTGRQITLGDSQTTGLVAGVRHRWEMRVLPDAVVALRDGVVVAYEPVAITERLVHPRIRIDGGGFLDAFGVGGVPERVVPTEVIPLERDVELPQDAVAAKLVSSVPGRQVTVSELPLTTGKVAAAQQARLVVIRKPESRPQALPRLSDRPGGMKIGAPRLHVVHEDGTKPPQPLPRKGRVLVTAEVNAIGHRGIELELDGKRIAALPTDEQGSAVPGRHEFWLDTAALGVGSSARLKLGVLPADGGEAVIAETVFALG
;
A
#
# COMPACT_ATOMS: atom_id res chain seq x y z
N MET A 1 -31.58 68.52 -9.36
CA MET A 1 -31.52 67.05 -9.49
C MET A 1 -31.53 66.46 -8.09
N ASP A 2 -32.53 65.62 -7.83
CA ASP A 2 -33.04 65.30 -6.50
C ASP A 2 -32.32 64.08 -5.87
N ARG A 3 -31.94 64.18 -4.58
CA ARG A 3 -31.08 63.20 -3.88
C ARG A 3 -31.84 61.95 -3.38
N ARG A 4 -33.12 61.79 -3.72
CA ARG A 4 -33.98 60.70 -3.22
C ARG A 4 -34.10 59.48 -4.14
N THR A 5 -33.47 59.48 -5.32
CA THR A 5 -33.58 58.36 -6.28
C THR A 5 -32.37 57.41 -6.30
N LEU A 6 -31.37 57.62 -5.43
CA LEU A 6 -30.10 56.85 -5.45
C LEU A 6 -30.02 55.74 -4.39
N ALA A 7 -30.94 55.70 -3.42
CA ALA A 7 -30.91 54.69 -2.35
C ALA A 7 -31.66 53.37 -2.71
N GLY A 8 -32.50 53.37 -3.74
CA GLY A 8 -33.27 52.17 -4.15
C GLY A 8 -32.52 51.21 -5.08
N GLY A 9 -31.44 51.66 -5.74
CA GLY A 9 -30.71 50.86 -6.75
C GLY A 9 -29.61 49.96 -6.19
N LEU A 10 -29.02 50.31 -5.05
CA LEU A 10 -27.88 49.56 -4.47
C LEU A 10 -28.31 48.38 -3.60
N GLY A 11 -29.47 48.46 -2.94
CA GLY A 11 -30.01 47.33 -2.14
C GLY A 11 -30.51 46.17 -3.00
N GLY A 12 -31.09 46.44 -4.16
CA GLY A 12 -31.56 45.41 -5.10
C GLY A 12 -30.44 44.65 -5.79
N LEU A 13 -29.32 45.31 -6.11
CA LEU A 13 -28.20 44.68 -6.79
C LEU A 13 -27.41 43.75 -5.84
N ALA A 14 -27.24 44.12 -4.57
CA ALA A 14 -26.59 43.26 -3.58
C ALA A 14 -27.39 41.98 -3.28
N LEU A 15 -28.73 42.06 -3.27
CA LEU A 15 -29.61 40.91 -3.06
C LEU A 15 -29.66 39.98 -4.28
N VAL A 16 -29.60 40.53 -5.50
CA VAL A 16 -29.53 39.72 -6.74
C VAL A 16 -28.15 39.09 -6.91
N VAL A 17 -27.05 39.77 -6.56
CA VAL A 17 -25.70 39.17 -6.59
C VAL A 17 -25.56 38.11 -5.49
N ALA A 18 -26.10 38.31 -4.29
CA ALA A 18 -26.11 37.29 -3.24
C ALA A 18 -26.99 36.08 -3.63
N ALA A 19 -28.14 36.29 -4.27
CA ALA A 19 -28.97 35.21 -4.78
C ALA A 19 -28.35 34.48 -5.98
N VAL A 20 -27.62 35.18 -6.87
CA VAL A 20 -26.90 34.56 -8.00
C VAL A 20 -25.64 33.83 -7.55
N VAL A 21 -24.96 34.27 -6.48
CA VAL A 21 -23.84 33.53 -5.89
C VAL A 21 -24.33 32.33 -5.07
N ALA A 22 -25.48 32.45 -4.39
CA ALA A 22 -26.11 31.32 -3.68
C ALA A 22 -26.80 30.30 -4.63
N LEU A 23 -27.14 30.69 -5.86
CA LEU A 23 -27.72 29.80 -6.88
C LEU A 23 -26.71 29.29 -7.93
N ARG A 24 -25.46 29.76 -7.91
CA ARG A 24 -24.40 29.27 -8.82
C ARG A 24 -23.44 28.26 -8.22
N THR A 25 -23.61 27.87 -6.96
CA THR A 25 -22.88 26.73 -6.37
C THR A 25 -23.43 25.36 -6.78
N GLY A 26 -24.35 25.28 -7.76
CA GLY A 26 -25.04 24.02 -8.09
C GLY A 26 -25.02 23.55 -9.55
N ASP A 27 -24.64 24.37 -10.52
CA ASP A 27 -24.78 23.97 -11.94
C ASP A 27 -23.63 24.52 -12.79
N ALA A 28 -22.56 23.73 -12.92
CA ALA A 28 -21.68 23.82 -14.08
C ALA A 28 -22.20 22.85 -15.17
N PRO A 29 -22.12 23.19 -16.46
CA PRO A 29 -22.60 22.29 -17.50
C PRO A 29 -21.75 21.00 -17.51
N GLY A 30 -22.33 19.90 -17.01
CA GLY A 30 -21.68 18.59 -16.86
C GLY A 30 -21.72 17.97 -15.45
N THR A 31 -22.21 18.70 -14.44
CA THR A 31 -22.28 18.23 -13.04
C THR A 31 -23.52 17.37 -12.78
N LEU A 32 -23.35 16.31 -11.99
CA LEU A 32 -24.44 15.43 -11.56
C LEU A 32 -25.43 16.25 -10.71
N LYS A 33 -26.73 16.22 -11.06
CA LYS A 33 -27.74 16.91 -10.25
C LYS A 33 -28.06 16.09 -9.02
N ARG A 34 -28.24 16.78 -7.90
CA ARG A 34 -28.70 16.15 -6.65
C ARG A 34 -30.15 15.70 -6.82
N GLU A 35 -30.38 14.40 -6.72
CA GLU A 35 -31.71 13.77 -6.78
C GLU A 35 -31.85 12.78 -5.62
N ILE A 36 -32.98 12.82 -4.91
CA ILE A 36 -33.29 11.91 -3.80
C ILE A 36 -34.76 11.52 -3.97
N ALA A 37 -35.03 10.22 -4.06
CA ALA A 37 -36.40 9.71 -4.18
C ALA A 37 -37.16 9.78 -2.85
N ASP A 38 -38.49 9.78 -2.94
CA ASP A 38 -39.36 9.67 -1.76
C ASP A 38 -39.04 8.40 -0.95
N GLY A 39 -38.98 8.52 0.37
CA GLY A 39 -38.62 7.41 1.27
C GLY A 39 -37.12 7.15 1.43
N VAL A 40 -36.27 8.00 0.82
CA VAL A 40 -34.82 8.01 1.02
C VAL A 40 -34.39 9.24 1.81
N GLU A 41 -33.66 9.02 2.89
CA GLU A 41 -33.06 10.08 3.69
C GLU A 41 -31.54 9.96 3.63
N VAL A 42 -30.85 11.02 3.17
CA VAL A 42 -29.38 11.08 3.16
C VAL A 42 -28.92 11.57 4.53
N VAL A 43 -28.08 10.79 5.20
CA VAL A 43 -27.52 11.21 6.49
C VAL A 43 -26.55 12.38 6.25
N ALA A 44 -26.73 13.46 7.00
CA ALA A 44 -25.92 14.66 6.85
C ALA A 44 -24.45 14.36 7.19
N SER A 45 -23.54 14.77 6.30
CA SER A 45 -22.10 14.66 6.55
C SER A 45 -21.66 15.72 7.56
N GLN A 46 -20.77 15.34 8.47
CA GLN A 46 -20.17 16.26 9.43
C GLN A 46 -19.24 17.25 8.73
N GLU A 47 -19.21 18.51 9.18
CA GLU A 47 -18.22 19.47 8.71
C GLU A 47 -16.80 18.97 9.03
N PRO A 48 -15.87 18.94 8.06
CA PRO A 48 -14.53 18.47 8.30
C PRO A 48 -13.80 19.42 9.27
N ALA A 49 -13.16 18.86 10.29
CA ALA A 49 -12.34 19.63 11.22
C ALA A 49 -10.98 20.00 10.59
N LYS A 50 -10.39 21.13 11.00
CA LYS A 50 -9.04 21.51 10.60
C LYS A 50 -8.01 20.46 11.08
N PRO A 51 -7.12 19.96 10.21
CA PRO A 51 -5.99 19.10 10.61
C PRO A 51 -5.08 19.79 11.64
N ALA A 52 -4.40 19.00 12.48
CA ALA A 52 -3.55 19.51 13.56
C ALA A 52 -2.23 18.73 13.70
N ASN A 53 -1.29 19.26 14.49
CA ASN A 53 -0.04 18.60 14.89
C ASN A 53 0.78 18.04 13.70
N PRO A 54 1.20 18.91 12.76
CA PRO A 54 1.99 18.48 11.62
C PRO A 54 3.34 17.90 12.04
N ARG A 55 3.81 16.92 11.29
CA ARG A 55 5.11 16.29 11.40
C ARG A 55 5.70 16.13 10.01
N THR A 56 6.99 16.41 9.86
CA THR A 56 7.69 16.33 8.59
C THR A 56 8.98 15.54 8.72
N ARG A 57 9.34 14.81 7.68
CA ARG A 57 10.61 14.08 7.53
C ARG A 57 10.94 13.91 6.05
N ALA A 58 12.18 13.52 5.74
CA ALA A 58 12.58 13.19 4.39
C ALA A 58 13.25 11.80 4.37
N LEU A 59 12.78 10.91 3.48
CA LEU A 59 13.43 9.61 3.24
C LEU A 59 14.47 9.66 2.12
N ASP A 60 14.38 10.68 1.27
CA ASP A 60 15.34 11.05 0.23
C ASP A 60 15.49 12.57 0.23
N VAL A 61 16.60 13.06 -0.29
CA VAL A 61 16.93 14.49 -0.41
C VAL A 61 15.93 15.29 -1.24
N ASP A 62 15.12 14.65 -2.09
CA ASP A 62 14.15 15.30 -2.98
C ASP A 62 12.70 14.94 -2.63
N ALA A 63 12.42 14.40 -1.44
CA ALA A 63 11.08 13.98 -1.05
C ALA A 63 10.73 14.36 0.40
N LEU A 64 9.53 14.90 0.60
CA LEU A 64 8.99 15.17 1.93
C LEU A 64 7.86 14.22 2.28
N GLN A 65 7.90 13.68 3.48
CA GLN A 65 6.75 13.03 4.10
C GLN A 65 6.15 13.97 5.11
N VAL A 66 4.83 14.13 5.00
CA VAL A 66 4.05 15.03 5.82
C VAL A 66 2.95 14.22 6.48
N ALA A 67 2.90 14.25 7.81
CA ALA A 67 1.88 13.59 8.61
C ALA A 67 1.19 14.59 9.53
N TRP A 68 -0.06 14.34 9.89
CA TRP A 68 -0.85 15.18 10.79
C TRP A 68 -1.84 14.34 11.61
N ASN A 69 -2.58 15.00 12.49
CA ASN A 69 -3.73 14.43 13.19
C ASN A 69 -5.02 14.87 12.50
N GLY A 70 -5.94 13.93 12.30
CA GLY A 70 -7.29 14.19 11.80
C GLY A 70 -8.08 12.90 11.62
N SER A 71 -9.40 13.02 11.46
CA SER A 71 -10.32 11.89 11.29
C SER A 71 -11.27 12.07 10.08
N ALA A 72 -10.89 12.92 9.13
CA ALA A 72 -11.68 13.14 7.92
C ALA A 72 -11.58 11.93 6.98
N SER A 73 -12.55 11.79 6.07
CA SER A 73 -12.57 10.72 5.07
C SER A 73 -11.38 10.80 4.12
N ALA A 74 -10.89 12.01 3.85
CA ALA A 74 -9.68 12.26 3.09
C ALA A 74 -9.14 13.66 3.37
N TYR A 75 -8.03 13.98 2.72
CA TYR A 75 -7.36 15.27 2.79
C TYR A 75 -6.97 15.76 1.41
N GLU A 76 -7.05 17.07 1.21
CA GLU A 76 -6.50 17.77 0.06
C GLU A 76 -5.16 18.38 0.48
N VAL A 77 -4.10 17.98 -0.22
CA VAL A 77 -2.73 18.43 0.00
C VAL A 77 -2.31 19.25 -1.20
N ARG A 78 -1.80 20.46 -0.97
CA ARG A 78 -1.38 21.39 -2.02
C ARG A 78 0.04 21.86 -1.76
N TRP A 79 0.87 21.85 -2.79
CA TRP A 79 2.26 22.32 -2.74
C TRP A 79 2.70 22.70 -4.15
N ASN A 80 3.44 23.81 -4.31
CA ASN A 80 4.02 24.23 -5.60
C ASN A 80 3.05 24.20 -6.81
N GLY A 81 1.76 24.51 -6.57
CA GLY A 81 0.71 24.45 -7.59
C GLY A 81 0.12 23.06 -7.85
N ASN A 82 0.71 22.00 -7.31
CA ASN A 82 0.15 20.65 -7.32
C ASN A 82 -0.97 20.50 -6.29
N VAL A 83 -1.88 19.59 -6.58
CA VAL A 83 -2.98 19.19 -5.68
C VAL A 83 -3.07 17.67 -5.69
N GLN A 84 -3.10 17.08 -4.51
CA GLN A 84 -3.29 15.64 -4.32
C GLN A 84 -4.33 15.39 -3.25
N LEU A 85 -5.24 14.46 -3.52
CA LEU A 85 -6.20 13.95 -2.55
C LEU A 85 -5.62 12.68 -1.94
N VAL A 86 -5.63 12.55 -0.61
CA VAL A 86 -5.12 11.36 0.10
C VAL A 86 -6.14 10.85 1.13
N PRO A 87 -6.31 9.51 1.26
CA PRO A 87 -7.30 8.93 2.19
C PRO A 87 -6.83 8.88 3.65
N THR A 88 -5.53 9.08 3.90
CA THR A 88 -4.93 8.95 5.24
C THR A 88 -4.27 10.25 5.67
N PRO A 89 -4.04 10.47 6.98
CA PRO A 89 -3.42 11.72 7.47
C PRO A 89 -1.89 11.72 7.31
N GLU A 90 -1.39 11.14 6.22
CA GLU A 90 0.01 11.04 5.86
C GLU A 90 0.14 11.06 4.32
N VAL A 91 1.14 11.76 3.80
CA VAL A 91 1.41 11.88 2.36
C VAL A 91 2.92 11.97 2.12
N GLU A 92 3.37 11.48 0.96
CA GLU A 92 4.73 11.69 0.46
C GLU A 92 4.68 12.58 -0.79
N LEU A 93 5.51 13.60 -0.80
CA LEU A 93 5.64 14.62 -1.84
C LEU A 93 7.01 14.44 -2.50
N PRO A 94 7.10 13.71 -3.61
CA PRO A 94 8.38 13.43 -4.26
C PRO A 94 8.75 14.49 -5.30
N GLY A 95 10.03 14.54 -5.70
CA GLY A 95 10.53 15.39 -6.78
C GLY A 95 10.58 16.87 -6.43
N LEU A 96 10.81 17.17 -5.15
CA LEU A 96 11.03 18.53 -4.63
C LEU A 96 12.47 18.97 -4.90
N ASP A 97 12.70 20.27 -4.88
CA ASP A 97 14.06 20.82 -4.86
C ASP A 97 14.64 20.63 -3.45
N PRO A 98 15.77 19.90 -3.30
CA PRO A 98 16.35 19.59 -1.98
C PRO A 98 16.62 20.81 -1.10
N ASP A 99 17.04 21.91 -1.72
CA ASP A 99 17.49 23.13 -1.03
C ASP A 99 16.38 24.16 -0.85
N ALA A 100 15.20 23.93 -1.43
CA ALA A 100 14.10 24.90 -1.40
C ALA A 100 13.07 24.58 -0.31
N GLU A 101 12.70 25.61 0.46
CA GLU A 101 11.57 25.51 1.39
C GLU A 101 10.28 25.26 0.61
N THR A 102 9.60 24.16 0.94
CA THR A 102 8.31 23.79 0.36
C THR A 102 7.17 24.15 1.32
N SER A 103 6.24 24.98 0.85
CA SER A 103 4.99 25.29 1.57
C SER A 103 3.91 24.27 1.22
N VAL A 104 3.39 23.59 2.24
CA VAL A 104 2.34 22.57 2.11
C VAL A 104 1.09 23.02 2.83
N GLU A 105 -0.03 22.99 2.12
CA GLU A 105 -1.36 23.26 2.65
C GLU A 105 -2.14 21.94 2.74
N VAL A 106 -2.67 21.61 3.92
CA VAL A 106 -3.48 20.42 4.13
C VAL A 106 -4.88 20.81 4.61
N ARG A 107 -5.91 20.35 3.91
CA ARG A 107 -7.31 20.52 4.29
C ARG A 107 -7.96 19.16 4.48
N ALA A 108 -8.81 19.04 5.49
CA ALA A 108 -9.69 17.88 5.58
C ALA A 108 -10.82 18.01 4.57
N VAL A 109 -11.21 16.90 3.94
CA VAL A 109 -12.26 16.85 2.92
C VAL A 109 -13.35 15.89 3.37
N SER A 110 -14.61 16.33 3.32
CA SER A 110 -15.77 15.47 3.56
C SER A 110 -16.10 14.63 2.32
N ALA A 111 -16.91 13.58 2.50
CA ALA A 111 -17.40 12.77 1.39
C ALA A 111 -18.23 13.57 0.35
N THR A 112 -18.79 14.73 0.74
CA THR A 112 -19.51 15.63 -0.19
C THR A 112 -18.61 16.63 -0.91
N GLY A 113 -17.30 16.61 -0.63
CA GLY A 113 -16.34 17.54 -1.21
C GLY A 113 -16.28 18.89 -0.49
N ARG A 114 -16.70 19.01 0.77
CA ARG A 114 -16.46 20.24 1.56
C ARG A 114 -15.07 20.20 2.15
N ARG A 115 -14.37 21.34 2.19
CA ARG A 115 -13.03 21.47 2.76
C ARG A 115 -13.04 22.25 4.08
N SER A 116 -12.17 21.86 5.01
CA SER A 116 -11.92 22.62 6.23
C SER A 116 -10.96 23.80 6.03
N GLU A 117 -10.77 24.60 7.09
CA GLU A 117 -9.67 25.57 7.16
C GLU A 117 -8.32 24.87 7.06
N PRO A 118 -7.33 25.45 6.35
CA PRO A 118 -6.06 24.79 6.09
C PRO A 118 -5.14 24.71 7.32
N LEU A 119 -4.42 23.60 7.41
CA LEU A 119 -3.17 23.47 8.14
C LEU A 119 -2.02 23.83 7.19
N LEU A 120 -1.17 24.78 7.60
CA LEU A 120 -0.02 25.22 6.83
C LEU A 120 1.26 24.64 7.43
N ILE A 121 2.13 24.13 6.58
CA ILE A 121 3.38 23.46 6.92
C ILE A 121 4.47 24.01 6.00
N SER A 122 5.68 24.17 6.50
CA SER A 122 6.85 24.58 5.70
C SER A 122 8.05 23.76 6.13
N ALA A 123 8.75 23.20 5.16
CA ALA A 123 9.87 22.31 5.39
C ALA A 123 10.80 22.28 4.17
N THR A 124 12.09 22.11 4.42
CA THR A 124 13.12 21.88 3.40
C THR A 124 13.53 20.41 3.44
N PRO A 125 13.49 19.67 2.31
CA PRO A 125 13.84 18.24 2.29
C PRO A 125 15.23 17.92 2.85
N GLU A 126 16.27 18.64 2.41
CA GLU A 126 17.66 18.39 2.80
C GLU A 126 17.86 18.51 4.32
N ASP A 127 17.23 19.51 4.96
CA ASP A 127 17.31 19.72 6.42
C ASP A 127 16.71 18.56 7.24
N LEU A 128 15.88 17.72 6.60
CA LEU A 128 15.14 16.63 7.25
C LEU A 128 15.64 15.23 6.84
N TYR A 129 16.58 15.14 5.91
CA TYR A 129 17.10 13.87 5.40
C TYR A 129 18.11 13.28 6.39
N ASP A 130 17.98 11.98 6.69
CA ASP A 130 18.89 11.24 7.58
C ASP A 130 19.63 10.16 6.80
N ASP A 131 20.88 10.46 6.43
CA ASP A 131 21.78 9.60 5.66
C ASP A 131 22.45 8.50 6.49
N ARG A 132 22.42 8.58 7.83
CA ARG A 132 23.05 7.62 8.76
C ARG A 132 22.57 6.18 8.61
N TRP A 133 21.47 5.99 7.90
CA TRP A 133 20.97 4.68 7.51
C TRP A 133 21.87 3.97 6.52
N ASP A 134 22.36 4.69 5.52
CA ASP A 134 23.17 4.11 4.45
C ASP A 134 24.54 3.68 5.01
N ASP A 135 25.04 4.39 6.02
CA ASP A 135 26.27 4.05 6.76
C ASP A 135 26.22 2.68 7.46
N GLN A 136 25.02 2.17 7.75
CA GLN A 136 24.82 0.91 8.46
C GLN A 136 24.67 -0.30 7.53
N LEU A 137 24.64 -0.05 6.21
CA LEU A 137 24.48 -1.06 5.18
C LEU A 137 25.85 -1.45 4.61
N VAL A 138 25.95 -2.69 4.14
CA VAL A 138 27.13 -3.19 3.45
C VAL A 138 26.87 -3.27 1.96
N GLY A 139 27.77 -2.66 1.19
CA GLY A 139 27.64 -2.57 -0.26
C GLY A 139 26.66 -1.49 -0.70
N GLN A 140 26.34 -1.50 -1.99
CA GLN A 140 25.42 -0.53 -2.58
C GLN A 140 23.98 -0.96 -2.33
N VAL A 141 23.15 -0.02 -1.87
CA VAL A 141 21.68 -0.20 -1.79
C VAL A 141 21.14 -0.47 -3.19
N ASP A 142 20.32 -1.50 -3.32
CA ASP A 142 19.58 -1.77 -4.55
C ASP A 142 18.42 -0.79 -4.63
N ARG A 143 18.52 0.18 -5.54
CA ARG A 143 17.44 1.12 -5.85
C ARG A 143 16.60 0.56 -6.99
N PHE A 144 15.28 0.62 -6.84
CA PHE A 144 14.31 0.04 -7.75
C PHE A 144 13.72 1.06 -8.73
N ASP A 145 14.59 1.89 -9.31
CA ASP A 145 14.25 3.12 -10.03
C ASP A 145 14.32 3.02 -11.56
N GLY A 146 14.53 1.83 -12.11
CA GLY A 146 14.68 1.65 -13.55
C GLY A 146 14.51 0.22 -14.05
N PRO A 147 14.53 0.02 -15.38
CA PRO A 147 14.33 -1.29 -16.02
C PRO A 147 15.44 -2.29 -15.70
N GLU A 148 16.61 -1.81 -15.27
CA GLU A 148 17.76 -2.64 -14.87
C GLU A 148 17.81 -2.90 -13.37
N ALA A 149 16.89 -2.34 -12.58
CA ALA A 149 16.91 -2.46 -11.13
C ALA A 149 16.74 -3.91 -10.65
N LEU A 150 15.97 -4.71 -11.39
CA LEU A 150 15.93 -6.15 -11.22
C LEU A 150 17.08 -6.78 -12.00
N ASP A 151 18.26 -6.80 -11.38
CA ASP A 151 19.40 -7.55 -11.90
C ASP A 151 19.29 -9.04 -11.49
N PRO A 152 19.18 -10.00 -12.43
CA PRO A 152 19.13 -11.43 -12.12
C PRO A 152 20.34 -11.96 -11.34
N ARG A 153 21.47 -11.23 -11.34
CA ARG A 153 22.61 -11.57 -10.48
C ARG A 153 22.27 -11.38 -9.02
N LYS A 154 21.55 -10.29 -8.71
CA LYS A 154 21.19 -9.89 -7.34
C LYS A 154 19.83 -10.43 -6.90
N TRP A 155 18.92 -10.72 -7.83
CA TRP A 155 17.52 -11.02 -7.53
C TRP A 155 17.01 -12.26 -8.26
N ARG A 156 16.25 -13.09 -7.56
CA ARG A 156 15.27 -14.01 -8.17
C ARG A 156 13.88 -13.48 -7.93
N VAL A 157 13.04 -13.49 -8.96
CA VAL A 157 11.67 -12.96 -8.88
C VAL A 157 10.67 -14.07 -9.18
N GLN A 158 9.71 -14.26 -8.27
CA GLN A 158 8.56 -15.13 -8.44
C GLN A 158 7.32 -14.25 -8.48
N ALA A 159 6.82 -13.98 -9.68
CA ALA A 159 5.63 -13.16 -9.94
C ALA A 159 4.98 -13.61 -11.26
N GLU A 160 3.70 -13.32 -11.45
CA GLU A 160 3.03 -13.55 -12.72
C GLU A 160 3.63 -12.67 -13.83
N PRO A 161 3.69 -13.15 -15.08
CA PRO A 161 4.07 -12.31 -16.21
C PRO A 161 3.16 -11.06 -16.27
N GLU A 162 3.75 -9.87 -16.47
CA GLU A 162 3.06 -8.58 -16.66
C GLU A 162 2.52 -7.87 -15.40
N CYS A 163 2.52 -8.52 -14.23
CA CYS A 163 2.01 -7.89 -13.00
C CYS A 163 3.03 -6.95 -12.31
N LEU A 164 4.28 -6.92 -12.78
CA LEU A 164 5.31 -5.96 -12.37
C LEU A 164 5.47 -4.84 -13.41
N GLY A 165 5.60 -3.59 -12.96
CA GLY A 165 5.89 -2.45 -13.83
C GLY A 165 6.72 -1.37 -13.13
N LEU A 166 7.05 -0.32 -13.88
CA LEU A 166 7.68 0.88 -13.35
C LEU A 166 6.66 2.01 -13.32
N ARG A 167 6.58 2.69 -12.17
CA ARG A 167 5.73 3.88 -12.01
C ARG A 167 6.59 5.10 -11.74
N PRO A 168 6.31 6.27 -12.34
CA PRO A 168 7.00 7.51 -12.01
C PRO A 168 6.88 7.84 -10.52
N PHE A 169 7.98 8.32 -9.93
CA PHE A 169 8.04 8.76 -8.54
C PHE A 169 9.13 9.82 -8.39
N GLY A 170 8.72 11.08 -8.20
CA GLY A 170 9.65 12.22 -8.19
C GLY A 170 10.39 12.35 -9.53
N GLN A 171 11.71 12.48 -9.46
CA GLN A 171 12.58 12.47 -10.66
C GLN A 171 12.87 11.06 -11.18
N GLY A 172 12.53 10.01 -10.42
CA GLY A 172 12.83 8.62 -10.72
C GLY A 172 11.59 7.78 -11.04
N ARG A 173 11.75 6.47 -10.87
CA ARG A 173 10.67 5.49 -10.94
C ARG A 173 10.73 4.60 -9.69
N ARG A 174 9.73 3.75 -9.54
CA ARG A 174 9.71 2.67 -8.55
C ARG A 174 9.05 1.43 -9.13
N ILE A 175 9.34 0.26 -8.57
CA ILE A 175 8.63 -0.97 -8.95
C ILE A 175 7.21 -0.90 -8.41
N ASP A 176 6.24 -1.01 -9.30
CA ASP A 176 4.82 -1.19 -9.01
C ASP A 176 4.48 -2.68 -9.09
N VAL A 177 4.09 -3.24 -7.94
CA VAL A 177 3.59 -4.60 -7.83
C VAL A 177 2.07 -4.56 -7.89
N ASP A 178 1.51 -5.17 -8.93
CA ASP A 178 0.06 -5.35 -9.11
C ASP A 178 -0.37 -6.82 -9.07
N CYS A 179 0.54 -7.67 -8.60
CA CYS A 179 0.33 -9.09 -8.47
C CYS A 179 -0.53 -9.38 -7.23
N PRO A 180 -1.36 -10.45 -7.26
CA PRO A 180 -1.92 -11.01 -6.02
C PRO A 180 -0.83 -11.32 -5.00
N THR A 181 0.29 -11.89 -5.49
CA THR A 181 1.53 -12.14 -4.74
C THR A 181 2.74 -11.98 -5.66
N ALA A 182 3.79 -11.33 -5.17
CA ALA A 182 5.12 -11.31 -5.78
C ALA A 182 6.19 -11.53 -4.72
N ALA A 183 7.21 -12.33 -5.03
CA ALA A 183 8.37 -12.54 -4.16
C ALA A 183 9.69 -12.18 -4.83
N PHE A 184 10.54 -11.45 -4.11
CA PHE A 184 11.86 -10.98 -4.50
C PHE A 184 12.89 -11.57 -3.55
N GLN A 185 13.61 -12.59 -4.02
CA GLN A 185 14.63 -13.27 -3.26
C GLN A 185 16.00 -12.64 -3.56
N SER A 186 16.64 -12.09 -2.53
CA SER A 186 17.99 -11.58 -2.63
C SER A 186 19.00 -12.73 -2.77
N ASN A 187 19.90 -12.61 -3.75
CA ASN A 187 21.10 -13.42 -3.91
C ASN A 187 22.28 -12.86 -3.09
N THR A 188 22.12 -11.69 -2.47
CA THR A 188 23.07 -11.14 -1.49
C THR A 188 22.67 -11.62 -0.09
N PRO A 189 23.43 -12.52 0.54
CA PRO A 189 23.12 -12.99 1.88
C PRO A 189 23.47 -11.94 2.94
N VAL A 190 22.88 -12.10 4.13
CA VAL A 190 23.29 -11.42 5.35
C VAL A 190 24.13 -12.40 6.16
N ARG A 191 25.40 -12.07 6.41
CA ARG A 191 26.20 -12.78 7.42
C ARG A 191 26.22 -11.97 8.72
N PHE A 192 25.77 -12.60 9.80
CA PHE A 192 25.84 -12.00 11.13
C PHE A 192 27.27 -11.93 11.64
N GLY A 193 27.65 -10.77 12.15
CA GLY A 193 28.99 -10.45 12.64
C GLY A 193 29.02 -10.15 14.14
N MET A 194 30.05 -9.42 14.54
CA MET A 194 30.09 -8.82 15.86
C MET A 194 29.04 -7.70 15.97
N PRO A 195 28.41 -7.49 17.13
CA PRO A 195 27.49 -6.38 17.34
C PRO A 195 28.13 -5.03 16.98
N ALA A 196 27.42 -4.24 16.17
CA ALA A 196 27.75 -2.85 15.89
C ALA A 196 27.44 -1.94 17.10
N ALA A 197 27.65 -0.64 16.96
CA ALA A 197 27.42 0.34 18.04
C ALA A 197 25.97 0.36 18.56
N ASP A 198 25.00 0.01 17.70
CA ASP A 198 23.58 -0.12 18.04
C ASP A 198 23.20 -1.54 18.52
N GLY A 199 24.18 -2.43 18.69
CA GLY A 199 24.01 -3.81 19.12
C GLY A 199 23.66 -4.80 18.00
N ALA A 200 23.45 -4.35 16.77
CA ALA A 200 23.06 -5.22 15.67
C ALA A 200 24.21 -6.11 15.18
N THR A 201 23.96 -7.40 15.01
CA THR A 201 24.89 -8.34 14.36
C THR A 201 24.65 -8.42 12.85
N GLY A 202 23.46 -8.04 12.39
CA GLY A 202 23.12 -7.83 10.98
C GLY A 202 21.75 -7.17 10.84
N ARG A 203 21.43 -6.76 9.61
CA ARG A 203 20.15 -6.11 9.30
C ARG A 203 19.74 -6.34 7.85
N ALA A 204 18.44 -6.27 7.59
CA ALA A 204 17.87 -6.15 6.27
C ALA A 204 16.91 -4.96 6.25
N VAL A 205 17.07 -4.08 5.27
CA VAL A 205 16.30 -2.84 5.13
C VAL A 205 15.55 -2.87 3.82
N VAL A 206 14.27 -2.53 3.85
CA VAL A 206 13.42 -2.42 2.68
C VAL A 206 12.65 -1.11 2.74
N SER A 207 12.62 -0.38 1.62
CA SER A 207 11.78 0.81 1.46
C SER A 207 10.60 0.45 0.56
N VAL A 208 9.39 0.50 1.11
CA VAL A 208 8.15 0.08 0.46
C VAL A 208 6.98 0.99 0.84
N ALA A 209 6.00 1.08 -0.05
CA ALA A 209 4.70 1.71 0.21
C ALA A 209 3.55 0.73 -0.07
N GLY A 210 2.45 0.87 0.67
CA GLY A 210 1.21 0.16 0.34
C GLY A 210 0.61 0.72 -0.95
N ALA A 211 -0.03 -0.12 -1.77
CA ALA A 211 -0.84 0.36 -2.89
C ALA A 211 -2.28 0.64 -2.45
N VAL A 212 -2.81 -0.19 -1.55
CA VAL A 212 -4.21 -0.17 -1.08
C VAL A 212 -4.28 -0.66 0.37
N GLU A 213 -5.48 -0.63 0.96
CA GLU A 213 -5.72 -1.10 2.34
C GLU A 213 -5.41 -2.58 2.56
N SER A 214 -5.49 -3.40 1.51
CA SER A 214 -5.16 -4.84 1.56
C SER A 214 -3.70 -5.16 1.30
N SER A 215 -2.84 -4.15 1.13
CA SER A 215 -1.41 -4.37 0.91
C SER A 215 -0.78 -5.05 2.12
N HIS A 216 0.05 -6.05 1.86
CA HIS A 216 0.83 -6.77 2.86
C HIS A 216 2.24 -6.98 2.33
N VAL A 217 3.23 -6.64 3.16
CA VAL A 217 4.64 -6.85 2.86
C VAL A 217 5.23 -7.75 3.93
N ARG A 218 5.95 -8.79 3.51
CA ARG A 218 6.71 -9.68 4.38
C ARG A 218 8.18 -9.65 3.99
N LEU A 219 9.06 -9.39 4.94
CA LEU A 219 10.51 -9.53 4.77
C LEU A 219 11.01 -10.69 5.63
N THR A 220 11.50 -11.76 5.01
CA THR A 220 11.92 -12.99 5.70
C THR A 220 13.42 -13.22 5.59
N LEU A 221 14.08 -13.51 6.71
CA LEU A 221 15.45 -14.02 6.74
C LEU A 221 15.42 -15.56 6.66
N LEU A 222 15.84 -16.10 5.52
CA LEU A 222 15.79 -17.53 5.24
C LEU A 222 17.16 -18.19 5.44
N PRO A 223 17.30 -19.15 6.37
CA PRO A 223 18.51 -19.97 6.41
C PRO A 223 18.51 -21.01 5.28
N ASP A 224 19.70 -21.55 5.00
CA ASP A 224 19.84 -22.70 4.11
C ASP A 224 19.03 -23.90 4.64
N PRO A 225 18.33 -24.66 3.78
CA PRO A 225 18.24 -24.54 2.33
C PRO A 225 16.94 -23.87 1.82
N TRP A 226 16.23 -23.16 2.69
CA TRP A 226 14.85 -22.72 2.43
C TRP A 226 14.73 -21.64 1.35
N GLN A 227 15.79 -20.87 1.12
CA GLN A 227 15.84 -19.87 0.06
C GLN A 227 15.69 -20.45 -1.35
N TYR A 228 15.93 -21.75 -1.54
CA TYR A 228 15.80 -22.44 -2.83
C TYR A 228 14.38 -22.91 -3.13
N LEU A 229 13.47 -22.85 -2.16
CA LEU A 229 12.07 -23.23 -2.34
C LEU A 229 11.23 -22.03 -2.77
N GLU A 230 10.12 -22.32 -3.43
CA GLU A 230 9.09 -21.32 -3.75
C GLU A 230 8.54 -20.67 -2.49
N GLU A 231 8.04 -19.45 -2.66
CA GLU A 231 7.32 -18.76 -1.61
C GLU A 231 5.98 -19.46 -1.30
N THR A 232 5.72 -19.67 -0.01
CA THR A 232 4.47 -20.27 0.50
C THR A 232 4.03 -19.54 1.76
N ASP A 233 2.81 -19.81 2.25
CA ASP A 233 2.35 -19.24 3.52
C ASP A 233 2.97 -19.90 4.75
N ALA A 234 3.63 -21.06 4.59
CA ALA A 234 4.27 -21.76 5.70
C ALA A 234 5.60 -21.10 6.08
N GLN A 235 5.79 -20.82 7.37
CA GLN A 235 7.05 -20.30 7.90
C GLN A 235 8.16 -21.37 7.80
N PRO A 236 9.27 -21.09 7.10
CA PRO A 236 10.40 -22.03 7.03
C PRO A 236 11.12 -22.23 8.37
N LYS A 237 11.75 -23.39 8.56
CA LYS A 237 12.53 -23.65 9.78
C LYS A 237 13.74 -22.70 9.89
N GLY A 238 14.02 -22.22 11.10
CA GLY A 238 15.09 -21.29 11.47
C GLY A 238 14.88 -19.86 10.95
N SER A 239 13.74 -19.58 10.33
CA SER A 239 13.50 -18.27 9.72
C SER A 239 12.80 -17.30 10.67
N VAL A 240 13.01 -16.02 10.41
CA VAL A 240 12.30 -14.91 11.06
C VAL A 240 11.74 -13.99 9.97
N SER A 241 10.47 -13.63 10.09
CA SER A 241 9.74 -12.79 9.16
C SER A 241 9.28 -11.51 9.85
N LEU A 242 9.45 -10.38 9.18
CA LEU A 242 8.78 -9.12 9.48
C LEU A 242 7.51 -9.06 8.63
N ASP A 243 6.33 -9.11 9.27
CA ASP A 243 5.02 -8.95 8.64
C ASP A 243 4.53 -7.52 8.83
N VAL A 244 4.30 -6.81 7.73
CA VAL A 244 3.80 -5.44 7.70
C VAL A 244 2.50 -5.40 6.92
N THR A 245 1.41 -5.07 7.61
CA THR A 245 0.08 -4.85 7.03
C THR A 245 -0.33 -3.40 7.24
N THR A 246 -1.45 -2.98 6.67
CA THR A 246 -2.06 -1.68 6.99
C THR A 246 -2.56 -1.58 8.43
N GLN A 247 -2.84 -2.71 9.07
CA GLN A 247 -3.31 -2.78 10.46
C GLN A 247 -2.18 -2.72 11.50
N GLY A 248 -0.93 -2.94 11.08
CA GLY A 248 0.22 -2.91 11.96
C GLY A 248 1.33 -3.84 11.52
N THR A 249 2.35 -3.92 12.37
CA THR A 249 3.57 -4.70 12.17
C THR A 249 3.76 -5.72 13.27
N ARG A 250 4.30 -6.89 12.91
CA ARG A 250 4.73 -7.91 13.85
C ARG A 250 5.94 -8.68 13.32
N ILE A 251 6.66 -9.33 14.20
CA ILE A 251 7.69 -10.31 13.84
C ILE A 251 7.13 -11.71 14.09
N ILE A 252 7.38 -12.62 13.15
CA ILE A 252 7.04 -14.04 13.24
C ILE A 252 8.34 -14.82 13.21
N ALA A 253 8.65 -15.52 14.29
CA ALA A 253 9.81 -16.40 14.36
C ALA A 253 9.39 -17.86 14.33
N ASP A 254 10.21 -18.72 13.73
CA ASP A 254 10.07 -20.16 13.88
C ASP A 254 9.99 -20.55 15.38
N PRO A 255 8.97 -21.31 15.81
CA PRO A 255 8.88 -21.78 17.19
C PRO A 255 10.09 -22.58 17.69
N ASP A 256 10.88 -23.19 16.80
CA ASP A 256 12.08 -23.94 17.19
C ASP A 256 13.28 -23.03 17.54
N LEU A 257 13.22 -21.71 17.27
CA LEU A 257 14.30 -20.79 17.62
C LEU A 257 14.40 -20.58 19.13
N PRO A 258 15.63 -20.51 19.70
CA PRO A 258 15.82 -20.25 21.13
C PRO A 258 15.17 -18.92 21.55
N ARG A 259 14.16 -19.01 22.42
CA ARG A 259 13.53 -17.83 23.05
C ARG A 259 14.46 -17.25 24.10
N THR A 260 14.51 -15.93 24.18
CA THR A 260 15.26 -15.18 25.17
C THR A 260 14.30 -14.44 26.10
N GLY A 261 14.81 -13.91 27.21
CA GLY A 261 14.02 -13.05 28.11
C GLY A 261 14.07 -11.56 27.73
N ARG A 262 14.67 -11.21 26.60
CA ARG A 262 14.98 -9.82 26.25
C ARG A 262 13.69 -9.01 26.10
N GLN A 263 13.61 -7.89 26.79
CA GLN A 263 12.53 -6.92 26.62
C GLN A 263 13.09 -5.71 25.87
N ILE A 264 12.35 -5.23 24.88
CA ILE A 264 12.71 -4.05 24.09
C ILE A 264 11.56 -3.05 24.20
N THR A 265 11.92 -1.81 24.53
CA THR A 265 10.97 -0.71 24.59
C THR A 265 10.55 -0.34 23.17
N LEU A 266 9.24 -0.38 22.91
CA LEU A 266 8.66 0.14 21.69
C LEU A 266 8.74 1.68 21.70
N GLY A 267 8.98 2.26 20.52
CA GLY A 267 8.93 3.71 20.35
C GLY A 267 7.50 4.23 20.22
N ASP A 268 7.35 5.56 20.28
CA ASP A 268 6.06 6.23 20.10
C ASP A 268 5.78 6.45 18.61
N SER A 269 5.09 5.48 17.99
CA SER A 269 4.61 5.59 16.61
C SER A 269 3.09 5.43 16.57
N GLN A 270 2.38 6.47 16.10
CA GLN A 270 0.92 6.45 15.99
C GLN A 270 0.41 5.43 14.96
N THR A 271 1.22 5.14 13.95
CA THR A 271 0.92 4.16 12.90
C THR A 271 2.07 3.18 12.82
N THR A 272 1.77 1.89 12.88
CA THR A 272 2.78 0.83 12.81
C THR A 272 2.63 -0.02 11.55
N GLY A 273 1.75 0.36 10.62
CA GLY A 273 1.47 -0.38 9.39
C GLY A 273 1.90 0.34 8.11
N LEU A 274 1.57 -0.28 6.97
CA LEU A 274 1.69 0.33 5.65
C LEU A 274 0.67 1.46 5.47
N VAL A 275 1.09 2.50 4.77
CA VAL A 275 0.24 3.61 4.36
C VAL A 275 0.17 3.62 2.83
N ALA A 276 -1.03 3.78 2.28
CA ALA A 276 -1.23 3.76 0.84
C ALA A 276 -0.52 4.96 0.18
N GLY A 277 0.37 4.68 -0.77
CA GLY A 277 1.12 5.68 -1.52
C GLY A 277 2.29 6.34 -0.79
N VAL A 278 2.44 6.12 0.52
CA VAL A 278 3.53 6.70 1.34
C VAL A 278 4.55 5.62 1.64
N ARG A 279 5.80 5.88 1.28
CA ARG A 279 6.91 4.97 1.52
C ARG A 279 7.32 4.98 2.98
N HIS A 280 7.71 3.84 3.50
CA HIS A 280 8.40 3.75 4.78
C HIS A 280 9.63 2.88 4.63
N ARG A 281 10.66 3.21 5.40
CA ARG A 281 11.85 2.39 5.55
C ARG A 281 11.60 1.43 6.70
N TRP A 282 11.58 0.14 6.37
CA TRP A 282 11.45 -0.94 7.32
C TRP A 282 12.78 -1.62 7.52
N GLU A 283 13.20 -1.76 8.76
CA GLU A 283 14.41 -2.46 9.14
C GLU A 283 14.07 -3.68 9.98
N MET A 284 14.55 -4.84 9.57
CA MET A 284 14.68 -5.99 10.45
C MET A 284 16.11 -6.05 10.96
N ARG A 285 16.29 -5.66 12.22
CA ARG A 285 17.57 -5.62 12.93
C ARG A 285 17.74 -6.88 13.77
N VAL A 286 18.83 -7.60 13.57
CA VAL A 286 19.15 -8.82 14.33
C VAL A 286 20.13 -8.46 15.43
N LEU A 287 19.72 -8.69 16.68
CA LEU A 287 20.57 -8.61 17.87
C LEU A 287 21.02 -10.03 18.27
N PRO A 288 22.00 -10.19 19.17
CA PRO A 288 22.38 -11.51 19.67
C PRO A 288 21.24 -12.27 20.35
N ASP A 289 20.28 -11.57 20.95
CA ASP A 289 19.23 -12.12 21.79
C ASP A 289 17.81 -11.66 21.41
N ALA A 290 17.62 -10.96 20.30
CA ALA A 290 16.31 -10.56 19.80
C ALA A 290 16.36 -10.18 18.33
N VAL A 291 15.19 -10.12 17.69
CA VAL A 291 15.00 -9.46 16.39
C VAL A 291 14.06 -8.28 16.59
N VAL A 292 14.39 -7.15 15.96
CA VAL A 292 13.69 -5.87 16.13
C VAL A 292 13.24 -5.36 14.78
N ALA A 293 12.01 -4.84 14.72
CA ALA A 293 11.47 -4.17 13.56
C ALA A 293 11.44 -2.68 13.82
N LEU A 294 12.03 -1.89 12.92
CA LEU A 294 11.97 -0.44 12.96
C LEU A 294 11.21 0.08 11.74
N ARG A 295 10.34 1.07 11.97
CA ARG A 295 9.71 1.90 10.94
C ARG A 295 10.37 3.28 11.02
N ASP A 296 11.11 3.65 9.99
CA ASP A 296 11.79 4.95 9.89
C ASP A 296 12.61 5.30 11.14
N GLY A 297 13.21 4.28 11.77
CA GLY A 297 14.12 4.42 12.91
C GLY A 297 13.46 4.28 14.28
N VAL A 298 12.13 4.15 14.30
CA VAL A 298 11.35 3.92 15.51
C VAL A 298 11.06 2.43 15.66
N VAL A 299 11.37 1.85 16.82
CA VAL A 299 11.06 0.44 17.11
C VAL A 299 9.55 0.25 17.20
N VAL A 300 8.99 -0.59 16.33
CA VAL A 300 7.54 -0.84 16.25
C VAL A 300 7.13 -2.28 16.61
N ALA A 301 8.06 -3.23 16.52
CA ALA A 301 7.86 -4.59 16.99
C ALA A 301 9.21 -5.22 17.38
N TYR A 302 9.17 -6.26 18.20
CA TYR A 302 10.33 -7.10 18.47
C TYR A 302 9.88 -8.54 18.77
N GLU A 303 10.83 -9.47 18.68
CA GLU A 303 10.66 -10.86 19.07
C GLU A 303 11.93 -11.33 19.81
N PRO A 304 11.83 -11.73 21.08
CA PRO A 304 12.98 -12.22 21.85
C PRO A 304 13.39 -13.64 21.44
N VAL A 305 14.02 -13.75 20.28
CA VAL A 305 14.62 -14.98 19.76
C VAL A 305 16.07 -14.74 19.35
N ALA A 306 16.91 -15.75 19.53
CA ALA A 306 18.27 -15.76 18.99
C ALA A 306 18.29 -16.57 17.68
N ILE A 307 18.68 -15.93 16.57
CA ILE A 307 18.89 -16.65 15.30
C ILE A 307 20.19 -17.45 15.41
N THR A 308 20.12 -18.76 15.18
CA THR A 308 21.26 -19.68 15.35
C THR A 308 22.16 -19.73 14.12
N GLU A 309 21.60 -19.50 12.94
CA GLU A 309 22.26 -19.54 11.66
C GLU A 309 23.00 -18.23 11.41
N ARG A 310 24.28 -18.33 11.05
CA ARG A 310 25.12 -17.13 10.83
C ARG A 310 24.93 -16.49 9.45
N LEU A 311 24.32 -17.20 8.51
CA LEU A 311 24.15 -16.77 7.13
C LEU A 311 22.69 -17.01 6.75
N VAL A 312 22.02 -15.96 6.30
CA VAL A 312 20.61 -15.99 5.89
C VAL A 312 20.43 -15.22 4.59
N HIS A 313 19.38 -15.56 3.86
CA HIS A 313 19.02 -14.93 2.59
C HIS A 313 17.69 -14.17 2.75
N PRO A 314 17.70 -12.83 2.63
CA PRO A 314 16.48 -12.05 2.68
C PRO A 314 15.56 -12.31 1.49
N ARG A 315 14.26 -12.41 1.75
CA ARG A 315 13.21 -12.48 0.74
C ARG A 315 12.11 -11.48 1.07
N ILE A 316 11.70 -10.69 0.09
CA ILE A 316 10.56 -9.77 0.19
C ILE A 316 9.38 -10.43 -0.50
N ARG A 317 8.23 -10.52 0.16
CA ARG A 317 6.94 -10.88 -0.43
C ARG A 317 6.00 -9.69 -0.33
N ILE A 318 5.29 -9.40 -1.42
CA ILE A 318 4.27 -8.35 -1.49
C ILE A 318 2.97 -9.00 -1.96
N ASP A 319 1.92 -8.91 -1.13
CA ASP A 319 0.57 -9.38 -1.44
C ASP A 319 -0.40 -8.20 -1.56
N GLY A 320 -1.39 -8.33 -2.45
CA GLY A 320 -2.44 -7.31 -2.63
C GLY A 320 -1.93 -5.99 -3.22
N GLY A 321 -0.75 -6.03 -3.87
CA GLY A 321 -0.09 -4.90 -4.50
C GLY A 321 0.68 -3.97 -3.56
N GLY A 322 1.64 -3.23 -4.12
CA GLY A 322 2.51 -2.34 -3.36
C GLY A 322 3.55 -1.66 -4.25
N PHE A 323 4.40 -0.85 -3.63
CA PHE A 323 5.55 -0.25 -4.29
C PHE A 323 6.83 -0.68 -3.59
N LEU A 324 7.85 -1.03 -4.36
CA LEU A 324 9.17 -1.41 -3.88
C LEU A 324 10.19 -0.42 -4.43
N ASP A 325 10.89 0.28 -3.53
CA ASP A 325 11.73 1.43 -3.85
C ASP A 325 13.21 1.16 -3.61
N ALA A 326 13.56 0.53 -2.49
CA ALA A 326 14.93 0.18 -2.19
C ALA A 326 15.07 -1.06 -1.31
N PHE A 327 16.22 -1.73 -1.41
CA PHE A 327 16.61 -2.81 -0.50
C PHE A 327 18.11 -2.75 -0.18
N GLY A 328 18.45 -3.06 1.07
CA GLY A 328 19.83 -3.15 1.52
C GLY A 328 20.01 -4.16 2.64
N VAL A 329 21.25 -4.59 2.83
CA VAL A 329 21.65 -5.50 3.91
C VAL A 329 22.80 -4.88 4.71
N GLY A 330 22.92 -5.22 5.98
CA GLY A 330 24.06 -4.86 6.83
C GLY A 330 24.53 -6.06 7.65
N GLY A 331 25.79 -6.05 8.07
CA GLY A 331 26.44 -7.17 8.75
C GLY A 331 27.90 -7.31 8.30
N VAL A 332 28.39 -8.54 8.19
CA VAL A 332 29.69 -8.78 7.53
C VAL A 332 29.50 -8.69 6.01
N PRO A 333 30.31 -7.90 5.27
CA PRO A 333 30.21 -7.82 3.82
C PRO A 333 30.29 -9.19 3.16
N GLU A 334 29.30 -9.49 2.33
CA GLU A 334 29.21 -10.73 1.58
C GLU A 334 29.14 -10.47 0.09
N ARG A 335 29.56 -11.46 -0.68
CA ARG A 335 29.46 -11.39 -2.15
C ARG A 335 28.08 -11.84 -2.59
N VAL A 336 27.58 -11.23 -3.65
CA VAL A 336 26.42 -11.72 -4.39
C VAL A 336 26.70 -13.15 -4.86
N VAL A 337 25.74 -14.05 -4.70
CA VAL A 337 25.83 -15.44 -5.16
C VAL A 337 24.77 -15.66 -6.24
N PRO A 338 25.06 -15.37 -7.53
CA PRO A 338 24.10 -15.54 -8.61
C PRO A 338 23.58 -16.97 -8.63
N THR A 339 22.30 -17.13 -8.32
CA THR A 339 21.70 -18.44 -8.12
C THR A 339 20.41 -18.52 -8.92
N GLU A 340 20.26 -19.64 -9.63
CA GLU A 340 19.09 -19.99 -10.41
C GLU A 340 18.44 -21.24 -9.81
N VAL A 341 17.11 -21.27 -9.77
CA VAL A 341 16.34 -22.42 -9.29
C VAL A 341 15.46 -22.90 -10.43
N ILE A 342 15.75 -24.09 -10.92
CA ILE A 342 15.12 -24.67 -12.11
C ILE A 342 14.23 -25.85 -11.67
N PRO A 343 12.90 -25.80 -11.90
CA PRO A 343 12.04 -26.95 -11.68
C PRO A 343 12.48 -28.15 -12.55
N LEU A 344 12.59 -29.35 -11.97
CA LEU A 344 13.00 -30.57 -12.67
C LEU A 344 11.81 -31.36 -13.25
N GLU A 345 10.90 -30.67 -13.94
CA GLU A 345 9.76 -31.31 -14.62
C GLU A 345 10.17 -32.09 -15.88
N ARG A 346 11.35 -31.76 -16.41
CA ARG A 346 11.99 -32.38 -17.55
C ARG A 346 13.49 -32.49 -17.27
N ASP A 347 14.20 -33.25 -18.10
CA ASP A 347 15.65 -33.27 -18.00
C ASP A 347 16.23 -31.88 -18.27
N VAL A 348 17.25 -31.49 -17.51
CA VAL A 348 17.90 -30.17 -17.59
C VAL A 348 19.39 -30.37 -17.83
N GLU A 349 19.93 -29.66 -18.82
CA GLU A 349 21.38 -29.59 -19.02
C GLU A 349 22.00 -28.62 -18.02
N LEU A 350 23.13 -29.02 -17.43
CA LEU A 350 23.80 -28.16 -16.46
C LEU A 350 24.52 -27.03 -17.20
N PRO A 351 24.31 -25.74 -16.82
CA PRO A 351 24.99 -24.63 -17.46
C PRO A 351 26.52 -24.72 -17.32
N GLN A 352 27.25 -24.39 -18.39
CA GLN A 352 28.72 -24.48 -18.41
C GLN A 352 29.43 -23.49 -17.46
N ASP A 353 28.70 -22.45 -17.06
CA ASP A 353 29.13 -21.42 -16.12
C ASP A 353 28.66 -21.69 -14.68
N ALA A 354 28.11 -22.87 -14.41
CA ALA A 354 27.83 -23.34 -13.05
C ALA A 354 29.15 -23.53 -12.27
N VAL A 355 29.21 -22.99 -11.06
CA VAL A 355 30.30 -23.22 -10.09
C VAL A 355 29.90 -24.18 -8.98
N ALA A 356 28.60 -24.37 -8.77
CA ALA A 356 28.03 -25.43 -7.94
C ALA A 356 26.61 -25.77 -8.42
N ALA A 357 26.20 -27.01 -8.19
CA ALA A 357 24.89 -27.50 -8.54
C ALA A 357 24.34 -28.35 -7.40
N LYS A 358 23.08 -28.13 -7.03
CA LYS A 358 22.43 -28.87 -5.95
C LYS A 358 21.08 -29.39 -6.41
N LEU A 359 20.74 -30.60 -6.01
CA LEU A 359 19.39 -31.12 -6.08
C LEU A 359 18.69 -30.82 -4.76
N VAL A 360 17.62 -30.02 -4.81
CA VAL A 360 16.80 -29.69 -3.65
C VAL A 360 15.44 -30.34 -3.82
N SER A 361 15.03 -31.16 -2.84
CA SER A 361 13.70 -31.75 -2.80
C SER A 361 13.00 -31.42 -1.49
N SER A 362 11.71 -31.11 -1.60
CA SER A 362 10.85 -30.83 -0.47
C SER A 362 9.67 -31.79 -0.49
N VAL A 363 9.50 -32.57 0.58
CA VAL A 363 8.27 -33.32 0.79
C VAL A 363 7.35 -32.48 1.69
N PRO A 364 6.09 -32.23 1.32
CA PRO A 364 5.16 -31.45 2.15
C PRO A 364 5.10 -31.98 3.59
N GLY A 365 5.28 -31.08 4.57
CA GLY A 365 5.27 -31.42 6.00
C GLY A 365 6.52 -32.18 6.49
N ARG A 366 7.60 -32.26 5.71
CA ARG A 366 8.86 -32.94 6.06
C ARG A 366 10.09 -32.02 5.88
N GLN A 367 11.26 -32.59 6.19
CA GLN A 367 12.58 -32.01 6.05
C GLN A 367 12.95 -31.78 4.57
N VAL A 368 13.60 -30.65 4.27
CA VAL A 368 14.19 -30.36 2.95
C VAL A 368 15.48 -31.15 2.81
N THR A 369 15.64 -31.85 1.69
CA THR A 369 16.86 -32.60 1.38
C THR A 369 17.65 -31.86 0.31
N VAL A 370 18.95 -31.72 0.55
CA VAL A 370 19.89 -31.11 -0.40
C VAL A 370 21.00 -32.10 -0.70
N SER A 371 21.21 -32.36 -1.99
CA SER A 371 22.30 -33.21 -2.47
C SER A 371 23.17 -32.42 -3.43
N GLU A 372 24.47 -32.35 -3.17
CA GLU A 372 25.43 -31.75 -4.11
C GLU A 372 25.53 -32.60 -5.39
N LEU A 373 25.54 -31.95 -6.54
CA LEU A 373 25.69 -32.59 -7.85
C LEU A 373 27.08 -32.29 -8.42
N PRO A 374 27.84 -33.32 -8.86
CA PRO A 374 29.10 -33.09 -9.55
C PRO A 374 28.88 -32.24 -10.81
N LEU A 375 29.69 -31.21 -11.03
CA LEU A 375 29.58 -30.36 -12.24
C LEU A 375 29.89 -31.13 -13.55
N THR A 376 30.50 -32.31 -13.46
CA THR A 376 30.67 -33.24 -14.60
C THR A 376 29.36 -33.89 -15.05
N THR A 377 28.28 -33.71 -14.27
CA THR A 377 26.93 -34.17 -14.60
C THR A 377 26.37 -33.28 -15.70
N GLY A 378 26.66 -33.61 -16.96
CA GLY A 378 26.23 -32.78 -18.09
C GLY A 378 24.70 -32.65 -18.21
N LYS A 379 23.95 -33.63 -17.72
CA LYS A 379 22.49 -33.66 -17.77
C LYS A 379 21.92 -34.23 -16.46
N VAL A 380 20.96 -33.51 -15.89
CA VAL A 380 20.21 -33.91 -14.69
C VAL A 380 18.84 -34.42 -15.12
N ALA A 381 18.48 -35.63 -14.69
CA ALA A 381 17.21 -36.25 -15.05
C ALA A 381 16.01 -35.54 -14.40
N ALA A 382 14.87 -35.58 -15.07
CA ALA A 382 13.60 -35.11 -14.51
C ALA A 382 13.30 -35.82 -13.18
N ALA A 383 12.82 -35.05 -12.21
CA ALA A 383 12.44 -35.54 -10.89
C ALA A 383 11.28 -34.70 -10.34
N GLN A 384 10.13 -35.34 -10.14
CA GLN A 384 8.98 -34.66 -9.55
C GLN A 384 9.31 -34.12 -8.16
N GLN A 385 8.83 -32.91 -7.86
CA GLN A 385 9.02 -32.25 -6.55
C GLN A 385 10.50 -32.00 -6.20
N ALA A 386 11.38 -32.03 -7.20
CA ALA A 386 12.77 -31.65 -7.06
C ALA A 386 13.08 -30.42 -7.92
N ARG A 387 14.10 -29.68 -7.50
CA ARG A 387 14.60 -28.48 -8.16
C ARG A 387 16.10 -28.59 -8.30
N LEU A 388 16.61 -28.17 -9.45
CA LEU A 388 18.02 -27.97 -9.67
C LEU A 388 18.37 -26.54 -9.27
N VAL A 389 19.21 -26.39 -8.26
CA VAL A 389 19.80 -25.12 -7.89
C VAL A 389 21.15 -25.01 -8.57
N VAL A 390 21.34 -23.98 -9.39
CA VAL A 390 22.60 -23.70 -10.07
C VAL A 390 23.17 -22.41 -9.50
N ILE A 391 24.34 -22.51 -8.86
CA ILE A 391 25.13 -21.34 -8.47
C ILE A 391 26.07 -21.06 -9.65
N ARG A 392 26.00 -19.85 -10.20
CA ARG A 392 26.77 -19.44 -11.38
C ARG A 392 27.95 -18.54 -11.00
N LYS A 393 28.86 -18.33 -11.95
CA LYS A 393 29.95 -17.36 -11.78
C LYS A 393 29.41 -15.94 -11.51
N PRO A 394 30.13 -15.07 -10.78
CA PRO A 394 29.66 -13.71 -10.47
C PRO A 394 29.32 -12.85 -11.69
N GLU A 395 30.03 -13.03 -12.80
CA GLU A 395 29.82 -12.34 -14.06
C GLU A 395 28.66 -12.90 -14.89
N SER A 396 28.22 -14.12 -14.59
CA SER A 396 27.12 -14.76 -15.30
C SER A 396 25.80 -14.07 -14.99
N ARG A 397 24.94 -13.97 -16.00
CA ARG A 397 23.57 -13.49 -15.86
C ARG A 397 22.65 -14.71 -15.86
N PRO A 398 22.03 -15.08 -14.72
CA PRO A 398 20.96 -16.09 -14.70
C PRO A 398 19.80 -15.71 -15.63
N GLN A 399 18.80 -16.60 -15.73
CA GLN A 399 17.60 -16.38 -16.54
C GLN A 399 17.08 -14.93 -16.48
N ALA A 400 16.69 -14.40 -17.64
CA ALA A 400 16.18 -13.04 -17.75
C ALA A 400 14.97 -12.86 -16.82
N LEU A 401 14.99 -11.79 -16.03
CA LEU A 401 13.86 -11.40 -15.19
C LEU A 401 12.70 -10.85 -16.03
N PRO A 402 11.48 -10.83 -15.47
CA PRO A 402 10.33 -10.21 -16.14
C PRO A 402 10.67 -8.79 -16.58
N ARG A 403 10.28 -8.42 -17.80
CA ARG A 403 10.41 -7.04 -18.28
C ARG A 403 9.45 -6.16 -17.49
N LEU A 404 9.96 -5.05 -16.98
CA LEU A 404 9.14 -4.04 -16.34
C LEU A 404 8.57 -3.10 -17.40
N SER A 405 7.25 -3.05 -17.52
CA SER A 405 6.56 -2.10 -18.38
C SER A 405 6.33 -0.77 -17.67
N ASP A 406 6.38 0.33 -18.40
CA ASP A 406 6.02 1.64 -17.85
C ASP A 406 4.52 1.71 -17.61
N ARG A 407 4.16 2.24 -16.44
CA ARG A 407 2.78 2.40 -15.99
C ARG A 407 2.47 3.87 -15.72
N PRO A 408 1.21 4.29 -15.95
CA PRO A 408 0.80 5.63 -15.57
C PRO A 408 0.94 5.82 -14.05
N GLY A 409 1.20 7.06 -13.66
CA GLY A 409 1.20 7.47 -12.25
C GLY A 409 -0.19 7.44 -11.62
N GLY A 410 -0.27 7.80 -10.34
CA GLY A 410 -1.53 7.87 -9.57
C GLY A 410 -1.64 6.80 -8.49
N MET A 411 -2.63 6.93 -7.61
CA MET A 411 -2.93 5.92 -6.59
C MET A 411 -3.90 4.87 -7.16
N LYS A 412 -3.69 3.60 -6.80
CA LYS A 412 -4.67 2.56 -7.12
C LYS A 412 -5.88 2.76 -6.21
N ILE A 413 -7.05 2.67 -6.80
CA ILE A 413 -8.32 2.88 -6.14
C ILE A 413 -8.99 1.52 -5.96
N GLY A 414 -9.50 1.24 -4.76
CA GLY A 414 -10.29 0.04 -4.50
C GLY A 414 -11.68 0.13 -5.14
N ALA A 415 -12.31 -1.02 -5.38
CA ALA A 415 -13.73 -1.06 -5.73
C ALA A 415 -14.57 -0.43 -4.58
N PRO A 416 -15.68 0.26 -4.91
CA PRO A 416 -16.60 0.73 -3.90
C PRO A 416 -17.27 -0.46 -3.20
N ARG A 417 -17.76 -0.25 -1.98
CA ARG A 417 -18.46 -1.27 -1.20
C ARG A 417 -19.84 -0.79 -0.82
N LEU A 418 -20.77 -1.74 -0.68
CA LEU A 418 -22.11 -1.47 -0.22
C LEU A 418 -22.44 -2.38 0.97
N HIS A 419 -22.83 -1.77 2.09
CA HIS A 419 -23.28 -2.47 3.28
C HIS A 419 -24.73 -2.11 3.57
N VAL A 420 -25.50 -3.10 4.02
CA VAL A 420 -26.93 -2.98 4.28
C VAL A 420 -27.18 -3.51 5.69
N VAL A 421 -27.77 -2.68 6.55
CA VAL A 421 -28.09 -3.04 7.93
C VAL A 421 -29.47 -2.49 8.25
N HIS A 422 -30.36 -3.33 8.78
CA HIS A 422 -31.66 -2.89 9.27
C HIS A 422 -31.50 -2.16 10.62
N GLU A 423 -32.41 -1.25 10.96
CA GLU A 423 -32.31 -0.45 12.19
C GLU A 423 -32.32 -1.26 13.50
N ASP A 424 -32.73 -2.53 13.47
CA ASP A 424 -32.63 -3.48 14.59
C ASP A 424 -31.29 -4.23 14.67
N GLY A 425 -30.36 -3.95 13.74
CA GLY A 425 -29.04 -4.58 13.64
C GLY A 425 -29.01 -5.83 12.75
N THR A 426 -30.14 -6.28 12.20
CA THR A 426 -30.19 -7.42 11.26
C THR A 426 -29.43 -7.08 9.98
N LYS A 427 -28.64 -8.03 9.46
CA LYS A 427 -27.82 -7.85 8.25
C LYS A 427 -27.90 -9.07 7.33
N PRO A 428 -27.73 -8.88 6.00
CA PRO A 428 -27.63 -10.01 5.06
C PRO A 428 -26.54 -11.01 5.47
N PRO A 429 -26.71 -12.31 5.21
CA PRO A 429 -27.76 -12.92 4.39
C PRO A 429 -29.10 -13.16 5.11
N GLN A 430 -29.25 -12.76 6.38
CA GLN A 430 -30.52 -12.89 7.09
C GLN A 430 -31.59 -12.00 6.44
N PRO A 431 -32.83 -12.49 6.26
CA PRO A 431 -33.92 -11.65 5.76
C PRO A 431 -34.14 -10.46 6.70
N LEU A 432 -34.16 -9.24 6.14
CA LEU A 432 -34.40 -8.03 6.90
C LEU A 432 -35.90 -7.88 7.21
N PRO A 433 -36.28 -7.33 8.37
CA PRO A 433 -37.69 -7.10 8.68
C PRO A 433 -38.44 -6.27 7.62
N ARG A 434 -39.74 -6.54 7.42
CA ARG A 434 -40.62 -5.79 6.50
C ARG A 434 -41.03 -4.40 6.99
N LYS A 435 -40.71 -4.07 8.22
CA LYS A 435 -41.10 -2.82 8.88
C LYS A 435 -39.86 -2.19 9.46
N GLY A 436 -39.81 -0.87 9.38
CA GLY A 436 -38.68 -0.09 9.85
C GLY A 436 -37.85 0.45 8.69
N ARG A 437 -36.59 0.77 8.97
CA ARG A 437 -35.67 1.36 8.00
C ARG A 437 -34.42 0.54 7.83
N VAL A 438 -33.86 0.64 6.64
CA VAL A 438 -32.58 0.02 6.27
C VAL A 438 -31.56 1.13 6.05
N LEU A 439 -30.44 1.04 6.78
CA LEU A 439 -29.25 1.84 6.53
C LEU A 439 -28.45 1.20 5.41
N VAL A 440 -28.30 1.94 4.31
CA VAL A 440 -27.36 1.63 3.25
C VAL A 440 -26.13 2.49 3.45
N THR A 441 -24.99 1.84 3.62
CA THR A 441 -23.68 2.47 3.68
C THR A 441 -22.96 2.20 2.36
N ALA A 442 -22.71 3.26 1.59
CA ALA A 442 -21.88 3.24 0.39
C ALA A 442 -20.47 3.76 0.74
N GLU A 443 -19.47 2.90 0.61
CA GLU A 443 -18.07 3.27 0.80
C GLU A 443 -17.43 3.44 -0.58
N VAL A 444 -17.04 4.66 -0.89
CA VAL A 444 -16.35 4.99 -2.13
C VAL A 444 -14.86 5.02 -1.82
N ASN A 445 -14.09 4.14 -2.47
CA ASN A 445 -12.64 4.09 -2.32
C ASN A 445 -11.91 4.84 -3.46
N ALA A 446 -12.68 5.53 -4.31
CA ALA A 446 -12.22 6.22 -5.51
C ALA A 446 -11.89 7.70 -5.27
N ILE A 447 -10.75 8.12 -5.79
CA ILE A 447 -10.34 9.52 -5.86
C ILE A 447 -10.75 10.07 -7.23
N GLY A 448 -11.21 11.32 -7.27
CA GLY A 448 -11.48 12.00 -8.54
C GLY A 448 -12.77 11.52 -9.21
N HIS A 449 -13.81 11.26 -8.43
CA HIS A 449 -15.16 11.06 -8.94
C HIS A 449 -15.95 12.38 -8.89
N ARG A 450 -17.02 12.49 -9.69
CA ARG A 450 -17.92 13.66 -9.71
C ARG A 450 -19.22 13.44 -8.94
N GLY A 451 -19.52 12.20 -8.61
CA GLY A 451 -20.71 11.87 -7.86
C GLY A 451 -20.92 10.37 -7.71
N ILE A 452 -21.96 10.04 -6.95
CA ILE A 452 -22.44 8.67 -6.80
C ILE A 452 -23.92 8.57 -7.15
N GLU A 453 -24.30 7.42 -7.68
CA GLU A 453 -25.68 7.05 -7.98
C GLU A 453 -26.02 5.76 -7.23
N LEU A 454 -27.17 5.76 -6.55
CA LEU A 454 -27.72 4.58 -5.88
C LEU A 454 -29.00 4.16 -6.60
N GLU A 455 -29.05 2.91 -7.03
CA GLU A 455 -30.21 2.29 -7.65
C GLU A 455 -30.73 1.14 -6.79
N LEU A 456 -32.05 1.01 -6.72
CA LEU A 456 -32.78 -0.08 -6.09
C LEU A 456 -33.66 -0.74 -7.14
N ASP A 457 -33.45 -2.04 -7.36
CA ASP A 457 -34.18 -2.84 -8.35
C ASP A 457 -34.22 -2.22 -9.76
N GLY A 458 -33.09 -1.61 -10.15
CA GLY A 458 -32.92 -0.92 -11.44
C GLY A 458 -33.56 0.47 -11.52
N LYS A 459 -34.14 0.97 -10.42
CA LYS A 459 -34.64 2.35 -10.31
C LYS A 459 -33.65 3.19 -9.52
N ARG A 460 -33.21 4.31 -10.08
CA ARG A 460 -32.40 5.31 -9.33
C ARG A 460 -33.20 5.88 -8.17
N ILE A 461 -32.61 5.82 -6.98
CA ILE A 461 -33.19 6.32 -5.73
C ILE A 461 -32.37 7.46 -5.11
N ALA A 462 -31.10 7.60 -5.47
CA ALA A 462 -30.30 8.78 -5.13
C ALA A 462 -29.24 9.07 -6.21
N ALA A 463 -28.96 10.35 -6.43
CA ALA A 463 -27.80 10.86 -7.14
C ALA A 463 -27.21 12.02 -6.32
N LEU A 464 -25.95 11.91 -5.92
CA LEU A 464 -25.27 12.92 -5.10
C LEU A 464 -24.02 13.44 -5.81
N PRO A 465 -23.96 14.75 -6.16
CA PRO A 465 -22.68 15.35 -6.53
C PRO A 465 -21.74 15.29 -5.33
N THR A 466 -20.47 14.99 -5.60
CA THR A 466 -19.43 14.91 -4.57
C THR A 466 -18.31 15.92 -4.78
N ASP A 467 -18.55 16.92 -5.65
CA ASP A 467 -17.61 17.92 -6.11
C ASP A 467 -17.93 19.35 -5.63
N GLU A 468 -18.65 19.52 -4.51
CA GLU A 468 -19.16 20.82 -4.03
C GLU A 468 -18.12 21.95 -3.99
N GLN A 469 -16.87 21.63 -3.62
CA GLN A 469 -15.74 22.58 -3.61
C GLN A 469 -14.52 22.07 -4.39
N GLY A 470 -14.73 21.17 -5.36
CA GLY A 470 -13.67 20.53 -6.14
C GLY A 470 -13.72 19.01 -6.06
N SER A 471 -12.84 18.32 -6.80
CA SER A 471 -12.86 16.86 -6.99
C SER A 471 -13.16 16.06 -5.72
N ALA A 472 -14.01 15.06 -5.87
CA ALA A 472 -14.43 14.21 -4.77
C ALA A 472 -13.33 13.26 -4.30
N VAL A 473 -13.49 12.85 -3.04
CA VAL A 473 -12.56 12.02 -2.30
C VAL A 473 -13.22 10.71 -1.87
N PRO A 474 -12.42 9.66 -1.59
CA PRO A 474 -12.91 8.50 -0.88
C PRO A 474 -13.69 8.88 0.37
N GLY A 475 -14.77 8.16 0.65
CA GLY A 475 -15.65 8.51 1.74
C GLY A 475 -16.85 7.59 1.90
N ARG A 476 -17.51 7.76 3.04
CA ARG A 476 -18.70 7.01 3.42
C ARG A 476 -19.94 7.87 3.20
N HIS A 477 -20.92 7.30 2.50
CA HIS A 477 -22.23 7.90 2.28
C HIS A 477 -23.30 6.99 2.87
N GLU A 478 -24.24 7.58 3.62
CA GLU A 478 -25.26 6.83 4.33
C GLU A 478 -26.65 7.27 3.91
N PHE A 479 -27.51 6.27 3.68
CA PHE A 479 -28.88 6.46 3.22
C PHE A 479 -29.81 5.60 4.08
N TRP A 480 -30.84 6.21 4.67
CA TRP A 480 -31.96 5.49 5.25
C TRP A 480 -33.01 5.24 4.18
N LEU A 481 -33.41 3.98 4.02
CA LEU A 481 -34.48 3.54 3.14
C LEU A 481 -35.66 3.01 3.96
N ASP A 482 -36.87 3.47 3.66
CA ASP A 482 -38.08 2.89 4.25
C ASP A 482 -38.36 1.50 3.64
N THR A 483 -38.46 0.48 4.51
CA THR A 483 -38.79 -0.89 4.08
C THR A 483 -40.17 -1.00 3.46
N ALA A 484 -41.10 -0.10 3.78
CA ALA A 484 -42.43 -0.05 3.17
C ALA A 484 -42.41 0.38 1.70
N ALA A 485 -41.36 1.08 1.26
CA ALA A 485 -41.16 1.48 -0.13
C ALA A 485 -40.51 0.38 -0.99
N LEU A 486 -39.99 -0.68 -0.35
CA LEU A 486 -39.41 -1.82 -1.04
C LEU A 486 -40.53 -2.74 -1.54
N GLY A 487 -40.47 -3.13 -2.82
CA GLY A 487 -41.51 -3.91 -3.46
C GLY A 487 -41.80 -5.23 -2.73
N VAL A 488 -43.07 -5.66 -2.74
CA VAL A 488 -43.50 -6.93 -2.14
C VAL A 488 -43.03 -8.10 -3.03
N GLY A 489 -41.77 -8.51 -2.87
CA GLY A 489 -41.13 -9.58 -3.64
C GLY A 489 -39.76 -9.92 -3.05
N SER A 490 -39.39 -11.21 -3.05
CA SER A 490 -38.45 -11.87 -2.13
C SER A 490 -36.95 -11.51 -2.21
N SER A 491 -36.56 -10.40 -2.86
CA SER A 491 -35.18 -9.89 -2.87
C SER A 491 -35.11 -8.49 -3.45
N ALA A 492 -34.43 -7.57 -2.78
CA ALA A 492 -34.08 -6.24 -3.27
C ALA A 492 -32.62 -6.23 -3.74
N ARG A 493 -32.36 -5.66 -4.91
CA ARG A 493 -31.01 -5.44 -5.46
C ARG A 493 -30.64 -3.97 -5.34
N LEU A 494 -29.57 -3.70 -4.60
CA LEU A 494 -28.95 -2.38 -4.56
C LEU A 494 -27.72 -2.35 -5.47
N LYS A 495 -27.59 -1.26 -6.22
CA LYS A 495 -26.45 -0.99 -7.08
C LYS A 495 -25.94 0.42 -6.81
N LEU A 496 -24.65 0.54 -6.54
CA LEU A 496 -23.93 1.80 -6.43
C LEU A 496 -23.10 1.99 -7.70
N GLY A 497 -23.29 3.13 -8.37
CA GLY A 497 -22.41 3.61 -9.43
C GLY A 497 -21.58 4.79 -8.94
N VAL A 498 -20.25 4.69 -9.03
CA VAL A 498 -19.34 5.81 -8.78
C VAL A 498 -18.95 6.41 -10.12
N LEU A 499 -19.30 7.69 -10.33
CA LEU A 499 -19.10 8.37 -11.62
C LEU A 499 -17.72 9.04 -11.68
N PRO A 500 -16.81 8.64 -12.58
CA PRO A 500 -15.51 9.29 -12.73
C PRO A 500 -15.64 10.77 -13.13
N ALA A 501 -14.69 11.61 -12.68
CA ALA A 501 -14.68 13.03 -13.04
C ALA A 501 -14.37 13.28 -14.52
N ASP A 502 -13.65 12.36 -15.17
CA ASP A 502 -13.32 12.42 -16.60
C ASP A 502 -14.47 11.96 -17.52
N GLY A 503 -15.60 11.54 -16.94
CA GLY A 503 -16.74 11.00 -17.68
C GLY A 503 -16.54 9.57 -18.18
N GLY A 504 -15.53 8.85 -17.66
CA GLY A 504 -15.34 7.43 -17.90
C GLY A 504 -16.49 6.55 -17.41
N GLU A 505 -16.36 5.23 -17.62
CA GLU A 505 -17.37 4.26 -17.18
C GLU A 505 -17.49 4.22 -15.65
N ALA A 506 -18.72 4.13 -15.15
CA ALA A 506 -18.99 4.08 -13.73
C ALA A 506 -18.41 2.79 -13.11
N VAL A 507 -17.76 2.92 -11.96
CA VAL A 507 -17.37 1.75 -11.16
C VAL A 507 -18.57 1.30 -10.35
N ILE A 508 -18.96 0.05 -10.50
CA ILE A 508 -20.20 -0.48 -9.94
C ILE A 508 -19.91 -1.44 -8.78
N ALA A 509 -20.70 -1.32 -7.70
CA ALA A 509 -20.83 -2.34 -6.66
C ALA A 509 -22.31 -2.72 -6.49
N GLU A 510 -22.59 -4.01 -6.32
CA GLU A 510 -23.94 -4.52 -6.16
C GLU A 510 -24.05 -5.41 -4.92
N THR A 511 -25.22 -5.40 -4.28
CA THR A 511 -25.59 -6.35 -3.25
C THR A 511 -27.06 -6.70 -3.34
N VAL A 512 -27.41 -7.90 -2.87
CA VAL A 512 -28.79 -8.41 -2.87
C VAL A 512 -29.14 -8.81 -1.45
N PHE A 513 -30.32 -8.42 -0.98
CA PHE A 513 -30.85 -8.80 0.33
C PHE A 513 -32.33 -9.18 0.23
N ALA A 514 -32.77 -10.05 1.13
CA ALA A 514 -34.16 -10.48 1.21
C ALA A 514 -34.91 -9.69 2.29
N LEU A 515 -36.21 -9.48 2.07
CA LEU A 515 -37.14 -9.01 3.10
C LEU A 515 -37.90 -10.22 3.65
N GLY A 516 -38.01 -10.31 4.98
CA GLY A 516 -38.60 -11.42 5.74
C GLY A 516 -40.10 -11.53 5.65
#